data_AF-A0A939R2L4-F1
#
_entry.id   AF-A0A939R2L4-F1
#
_cell.length_a   1.000
_cell.length_b   1.000
_cell.length_c   1.000
_cell.angle_alpha   90.00
_cell.angle_beta   90.00
_cell.angle_gamma   90.00
#
_symmetry.space_group_name_H-M   'P 1'
#
loop_
_entity.id
_entity.type
_entity.pdbx_description
1 polymer ?
#
loop_
_entity_poly.entity_id
_entity_poly.type
_entity_poly.pdbx_seq_one_letter_code
_entity_poly.pdbx_strand_id
1 'polypeptide(L)'
;MTHSFTTIGKGHYAPCLPATQESWNQARQSSELAQLCQQIEQTEDADLQKQLKERLPVWTPRCGEFNNNHRSQNDAVYTLNRQMFDIDKKGHTDDIMALMEDRDGEKYIGDFLIIQIEESVRRGTHVLVIPPEAMALDEAQYEFSKLINLPVDPAVKNVAGCIYMVPEDHVRYQSPKFFEAEEAHPVTQPTPTTQHPTPTTQHPATYDGIPYSTLVECLAEQLGGVPVHGSRNNFIFSMACHLRYVCNDDAGWIMSVLPTYGEDRAKMERTVHSAVSRSQSRYIPEIVQRAISIARVRSCVGSTIAAGEGGEGGLLYSSPNPPEMPELLPRLIQLLVSKVDAMYRPAVAQAVFPPLGAHLHGVRTRYIDNSEADLGGFMSVCMAKQSIGKGCLNKPIDLIMEDIRQRDDYSRELEKQWKQQCKSSKANEKKPPRPNGMCVQFLMSNMTNAALVQRLLDAEAAGDKFLYTRLDEIEMLDQIKASGGATASEIIRLAHNQAQYGQERVGIDSVTGTPPLRFNFNASTTVPTGQKYFAKGLTNGTLSRLTFSTIIKPLGRRGIPRFGDYDVEFSLQLSSYINNLNAATGLIECPQADEMTEVLCEENADFSELSDDDAFETLSFRA
;
A
#
# COMPACT_ATOMS: atom_id res chain seq x y z
N MET A 1 2.82 -48.05 -22.34
CA MET A 1 3.51 -47.02 -23.15
C MET A 1 4.64 -46.49 -22.28
N THR A 2 5.84 -46.28 -22.82
CA THR A 2 6.93 -45.65 -22.06
C THR A 2 6.60 -44.18 -21.90
N HIS A 3 6.09 -43.80 -20.73
CA HIS A 3 5.84 -42.41 -20.39
C HIS A 3 7.18 -41.67 -20.31
N SER A 4 7.27 -40.48 -20.89
CA SER A 4 8.39 -39.57 -20.65
C SER A 4 8.42 -39.08 -19.21
N PHE A 5 9.61 -38.93 -18.66
CA PHE A 5 9.86 -38.49 -17.28
C PHE A 5 9.80 -36.97 -17.10
N THR A 6 9.73 -36.19 -18.19
CA THR A 6 9.60 -34.72 -18.14
C THR A 6 9.29 -34.15 -19.54
N THR A 7 8.99 -32.86 -19.63
CA THR A 7 9.01 -32.13 -20.91
C THR A 7 10.06 -31.04 -20.91
N ILE A 8 10.63 -30.72 -22.07
CA ILE A 8 11.61 -29.64 -22.25
C ILE A 8 11.07 -28.60 -23.23
N GLY A 9 11.10 -27.33 -22.85
CA GLY A 9 10.84 -26.17 -23.70
C GLY A 9 12.10 -25.36 -23.92
N LYS A 10 12.28 -24.79 -25.13
CA LYS A 10 13.46 -23.97 -25.49
C LYS A 10 13.50 -22.58 -24.81
N GLY A 11 12.56 -22.27 -23.93
CA GLY A 11 12.38 -20.97 -23.28
C GLY A 11 11.09 -20.95 -22.48
N HIS A 12 10.88 -19.90 -21.66
CA HIS A 12 9.75 -19.88 -20.71
C HIS A 12 8.35 -20.01 -21.35
N TYR A 13 8.20 -19.57 -22.61
CA TYR A 13 6.95 -19.58 -23.37
C TYR A 13 6.98 -20.52 -24.59
N ALA A 14 8.03 -21.34 -24.72
CA ALA A 14 8.17 -22.25 -25.86
C ALA A 14 7.31 -23.51 -25.68
N PRO A 15 6.90 -24.17 -26.79
CA PRO A 15 6.30 -25.50 -26.72
C PRO A 15 7.19 -26.47 -25.95
N CYS A 16 6.59 -27.28 -25.08
CA CYS A 16 7.30 -28.23 -24.25
C CYS A 16 7.11 -29.64 -24.80
N LEU A 17 8.21 -30.25 -25.24
CA LEU A 17 8.23 -31.56 -25.89
C LEU A 17 8.59 -32.66 -24.87
N PRO A 18 7.99 -33.85 -24.94
CA PRO A 18 8.40 -34.99 -24.13
C PRO A 18 9.89 -35.28 -24.31
N ALA A 19 10.61 -35.45 -23.19
CA ALA A 19 12.04 -35.67 -23.19
C ALA A 19 12.40 -37.16 -23.09
N THR A 20 13.41 -37.57 -23.85
CA THR A 20 14.15 -38.82 -23.62
C THR A 20 15.37 -38.55 -22.76
N GLN A 21 15.91 -39.58 -22.10
CA GLN A 21 17.15 -39.47 -21.33
C GLN A 21 18.30 -38.90 -22.18
N GLU A 22 18.39 -39.32 -23.44
CA GLU A 22 19.37 -38.79 -24.40
C GLU A 22 19.18 -37.28 -24.65
N SER A 23 17.95 -36.84 -24.93
CA SER A 23 17.65 -35.42 -25.18
C SER A 23 17.90 -34.54 -23.96
N TRP A 24 17.68 -35.07 -22.76
CA TRP A 24 17.94 -34.40 -21.49
C TRP A 24 19.43 -34.22 -21.26
N ASN A 25 20.21 -35.29 -21.39
CA ASN A 25 21.66 -35.24 -21.24
C ASN A 25 22.28 -34.30 -22.28
N GLN A 26 21.83 -34.37 -23.54
CA GLN A 26 22.28 -33.46 -24.59
C GLN A 26 21.98 -31.99 -24.27
N ALA A 27 20.79 -31.69 -23.73
CA ALA A 27 20.42 -30.32 -23.36
C ALA A 27 21.28 -29.77 -22.22
N ARG A 28 21.57 -30.58 -21.19
CA ARG A 28 22.38 -30.16 -20.03
C ARG A 28 23.89 -30.08 -20.32
N GLN A 29 24.37 -30.86 -21.29
CA GLN A 29 25.77 -30.84 -21.74
C GLN A 29 26.03 -29.81 -22.86
N SER A 30 25.01 -29.04 -23.25
CA SER A 30 25.15 -28.00 -24.28
C SER A 30 26.07 -26.86 -23.81
N SER A 31 27.07 -26.54 -24.62
CA SER A 31 27.94 -25.38 -24.41
C SER A 31 27.17 -24.06 -24.45
N GLU A 32 26.07 -24.00 -25.20
CA GLU A 32 25.20 -22.82 -25.26
C GLU A 32 24.51 -22.56 -23.92
N LEU A 33 24.05 -23.63 -23.25
CA LEU A 33 23.43 -23.52 -21.92
C LEU A 33 24.44 -23.06 -20.88
N ALA A 34 25.65 -23.63 -20.89
CA ALA A 34 26.73 -23.25 -19.98
C ALA A 34 27.14 -21.78 -20.16
N GLN A 35 27.31 -21.33 -21.41
CA GLN A 35 27.63 -19.93 -21.71
C GLN A 35 26.52 -18.98 -21.27
N LEU A 36 25.25 -19.33 -21.49
CA LEU A 36 24.11 -18.50 -21.09
C LEU A 36 24.01 -18.38 -19.56
N CYS A 37 24.25 -19.48 -18.82
CA CYS A 37 24.29 -19.43 -17.36
C CYS A 37 25.44 -18.58 -16.84
N GLN A 38 26.64 -18.72 -17.41
CA GLN A 38 27.80 -17.90 -17.05
C GLN A 38 27.56 -16.41 -17.31
N GLN A 39 26.91 -16.06 -18.43
CA GLN A 39 26.53 -14.67 -18.72
C GLN A 39 25.54 -14.12 -17.69
N ILE A 40 24.54 -14.91 -17.28
CA ILE A 40 23.56 -14.51 -16.25
C ILE A 40 24.26 -14.24 -14.92
N GLU A 41 25.20 -15.10 -14.52
CA GLU A 41 25.96 -14.96 -13.27
C GLU A 41 26.87 -13.72 -13.25
N GLN A 42 27.47 -13.38 -14.39
CA GLN A 42 28.38 -12.23 -14.54
C GLN A 42 27.65 -10.89 -14.75
N THR A 43 26.35 -10.90 -15.02
CA THR A 43 25.57 -9.69 -15.30
C THR A 43 25.10 -9.03 -14.00
N GLU A 44 25.56 -7.80 -13.74
CA GLU A 44 25.12 -6.96 -12.61
C GLU A 44 23.86 -6.13 -12.90
N ASP A 45 23.51 -5.96 -14.18
CA ASP A 45 22.29 -5.28 -14.61
C ASP A 45 21.06 -6.18 -14.40
N ALA A 46 20.16 -5.78 -13.49
CA ALA A 46 18.99 -6.55 -13.10
C ALA A 46 18.00 -6.80 -14.25
N ASP A 47 17.84 -5.84 -15.16
CA ASP A 47 16.91 -5.94 -16.30
C ASP A 47 17.48 -6.86 -17.38
N LEU A 48 18.78 -6.72 -17.69
CA LEU A 48 19.46 -7.59 -18.62
C LEU A 48 19.52 -9.03 -18.09
N GLN A 49 19.80 -9.21 -16.80
CA GLN A 49 19.83 -10.52 -16.16
C GLN A 49 18.45 -11.21 -16.24
N LYS A 50 17.35 -10.46 -16.11
CA LYS A 50 15.99 -10.98 -16.30
C LYS A 50 15.74 -11.43 -17.75
N GLN A 51 16.14 -10.62 -18.73
CA GLN A 51 15.98 -10.94 -20.16
C GLN A 51 16.79 -12.19 -20.55
N LEU A 52 18.01 -12.33 -20.04
CA LEU A 52 18.83 -13.51 -20.29
C LEU A 52 18.23 -14.77 -19.66
N LYS A 53 17.66 -14.67 -18.45
CA LYS A 53 16.99 -15.79 -17.77
C LYS A 53 15.79 -16.32 -18.56
N GLU A 54 15.02 -15.46 -19.23
CA GLU A 54 13.87 -15.89 -20.04
C GLU A 54 14.25 -16.75 -21.27
N ARG A 55 15.52 -16.67 -21.71
CA ARG A 55 16.08 -17.46 -22.81
C ARG A 55 16.54 -18.86 -22.39
N LEU A 56 16.64 -19.14 -21.08
CA LEU A 56 17.02 -20.46 -20.60
C LEU A 56 15.92 -21.48 -20.97
N PRO A 57 16.30 -22.69 -21.42
CA PRO A 57 15.36 -23.79 -21.53
C PRO A 57 14.66 -24.04 -20.20
N VAL A 58 13.45 -24.58 -20.27
CA VAL A 58 12.66 -24.93 -19.10
C VAL A 58 12.27 -26.39 -19.15
N TRP A 59 12.08 -27.01 -17.98
CA TRP A 59 11.53 -28.35 -17.87
C TRP A 59 10.42 -28.42 -16.83
N THR A 60 9.54 -29.42 -16.94
CA THR A 60 8.38 -29.59 -16.06
C THR A 60 8.58 -30.78 -15.12
N PRO A 61 8.70 -30.56 -13.79
CA PRO A 61 8.96 -31.66 -12.86
C PRO A 61 7.78 -32.63 -12.67
N ARG A 62 6.56 -32.18 -13.01
CA ARG A 62 5.31 -32.89 -12.70
C ARG A 62 4.56 -33.42 -13.92
N CYS A 63 5.07 -33.20 -15.12
CA CYS A 63 4.38 -33.55 -16.36
C CYS A 63 5.38 -34.10 -17.37
N GLY A 64 5.02 -35.23 -17.99
CA GLY A 64 5.82 -35.85 -19.03
C GLY A 64 5.31 -35.59 -20.45
N GLU A 65 4.08 -35.11 -20.62
CA GLU A 65 3.52 -34.84 -21.94
C GLU A 65 2.35 -33.84 -21.88
N PHE A 66 2.31 -32.90 -22.84
CA PHE A 66 1.20 -31.98 -23.04
C PHE A 66 0.60 -32.15 -24.44
N ASN A 67 -0.73 -32.09 -24.55
CA ASN A 67 -1.45 -32.00 -25.80
C ASN A 67 -0.94 -30.80 -26.62
N ASN A 68 -0.67 -31.04 -27.89
CA ASN A 68 -0.12 -30.04 -28.82
C ASN A 68 1.19 -29.38 -28.34
N ASN A 69 1.93 -30.01 -27.41
CA ASN A 69 3.12 -29.45 -26.75
C ASN A 69 2.85 -28.09 -26.06
N HIS A 70 1.59 -27.78 -25.78
CA HIS A 70 1.20 -26.52 -25.15
C HIS A 70 1.23 -26.70 -23.62
N ARG A 71 2.18 -26.07 -22.95
CA ARG A 71 2.36 -26.20 -21.49
C ARG A 71 1.22 -25.49 -20.74
N SER A 72 0.15 -26.21 -20.46
CA SER A 72 -0.97 -25.77 -19.64
C SER A 72 -1.50 -26.93 -18.80
N GLN A 73 -2.22 -26.62 -17.72
CA GLN A 73 -2.83 -27.65 -16.88
C GLN A 73 -3.89 -28.47 -17.65
N ASN A 74 -4.61 -27.84 -18.56
CA ASN A 74 -5.66 -28.48 -19.37
C ASN A 74 -5.11 -29.40 -20.46
N ASP A 75 -3.90 -29.11 -20.92
CA ASP A 75 -3.23 -29.90 -21.94
C ASP A 75 -2.38 -31.02 -21.35
N ALA A 76 -2.18 -31.09 -20.03
CA ALA A 76 -1.40 -32.17 -19.42
C ALA A 76 -2.05 -33.53 -19.73
N VAL A 77 -1.28 -34.44 -20.33
CA VAL A 77 -1.76 -35.79 -20.70
C VAL A 77 -1.70 -36.71 -19.49
N TYR A 78 -0.61 -36.65 -18.73
CA TYR A 78 -0.44 -37.38 -17.48
C TYR A 78 0.45 -36.62 -16.50
N THR A 79 0.23 -36.83 -15.21
CA THR A 79 1.02 -36.24 -14.12
C THR A 79 1.99 -37.24 -13.53
N LEU A 80 3.17 -36.77 -13.15
CA LEU A 80 4.18 -37.53 -12.41
C LEU A 80 4.01 -37.26 -10.91
N ASN A 81 4.14 -38.30 -10.09
CA ASN A 81 4.09 -38.18 -8.63
C ASN A 81 5.38 -37.60 -8.03
N ARG A 82 5.71 -36.37 -8.40
CA ARG A 82 6.90 -35.65 -7.93
C ARG A 82 6.57 -34.20 -7.67
N GLN A 83 7.31 -33.55 -6.78
CA GLN A 83 7.15 -32.12 -6.48
C GLN A 83 8.51 -31.44 -6.43
N MET A 84 8.58 -30.24 -6.98
CA MET A 84 9.78 -29.43 -6.97
C MET A 84 9.62 -28.27 -6.00
N PHE A 85 10.57 -28.15 -5.08
CA PHE A 85 10.71 -27.02 -4.17
C PHE A 85 11.79 -26.08 -4.67
N ASP A 86 11.48 -24.78 -4.64
CA ASP A 86 12.33 -23.69 -5.12
C ASP A 86 12.72 -22.82 -3.93
N ILE A 87 14.00 -22.83 -3.58
CA ILE A 87 14.54 -22.18 -2.38
C ILE A 87 15.47 -21.05 -2.85
N ASP A 88 14.94 -19.83 -2.84
CA ASP A 88 15.67 -18.64 -3.33
C ASP A 88 16.86 -18.24 -2.42
N LYS A 89 16.85 -18.68 -1.15
CA LYS A 89 17.90 -18.35 -0.18
C LYS A 89 19.18 -19.12 -0.52
N LYS A 90 20.19 -18.37 -0.97
CA LYS A 90 21.47 -18.90 -1.46
C LYS A 90 22.31 -19.52 -0.34
N GLY A 91 23.17 -20.47 -0.73
CA GLY A 91 24.22 -21.02 0.14
C GLY A 91 23.77 -22.11 1.11
N HIS A 92 22.55 -22.64 0.94
CA HIS A 92 22.00 -23.70 1.81
C HIS A 92 21.96 -25.09 1.15
N THR A 93 22.51 -25.26 -0.06
CA THR A 93 22.50 -26.54 -0.77
C THR A 93 23.18 -27.65 0.05
N ASP A 94 24.34 -27.36 0.64
CA ASP A 94 25.09 -28.33 1.44
C ASP A 94 24.38 -28.63 2.77
N ASP A 95 23.71 -27.64 3.37
CA ASP A 95 22.90 -27.81 4.58
C ASP A 95 21.72 -28.77 4.32
N ILE A 96 21.02 -28.59 3.19
CA ILE A 96 19.90 -29.46 2.79
C ILE A 96 20.41 -30.87 2.49
N MET A 97 21.55 -31.00 1.80
CA MET A 97 22.17 -32.30 1.53
C MET A 97 22.57 -33.04 2.82
N ALA A 98 22.98 -32.30 3.87
CA ALA A 98 23.33 -32.88 5.16
C ALA A 98 22.13 -33.45 5.93
N LEU A 99 20.90 -33.03 5.61
CA LEU A 99 19.66 -33.57 6.18
C LEU A 99 19.25 -34.92 5.55
N MET A 100 19.91 -35.33 4.46
CA MET A 100 19.54 -36.54 3.73
C MET A 100 19.96 -37.81 4.46
N GLU A 101 19.00 -38.67 4.74
CA GLU A 101 19.18 -39.99 5.34
C GLU A 101 19.19 -41.07 4.25
N ASP A 102 20.07 -42.07 4.38
CA ASP A 102 20.06 -43.25 3.52
C ASP A 102 19.11 -44.31 4.09
N ARG A 103 18.15 -44.76 3.28
CA ARG A 103 17.24 -45.85 3.59
C ARG A 103 17.20 -46.79 2.39
N ASP A 104 17.77 -47.98 2.55
CA ASP A 104 17.81 -49.03 1.51
C ASP A 104 18.37 -48.57 0.14
N GLY A 105 19.38 -47.68 0.14
CA GLY A 105 20.01 -47.18 -1.08
C GLY A 105 19.29 -45.97 -1.72
N GLU A 106 18.24 -45.48 -1.09
CA GLU A 106 17.52 -44.26 -1.45
C GLU A 106 17.76 -43.16 -0.41
N LYS A 107 17.56 -41.90 -0.81
CA LYS A 107 17.80 -40.75 0.06
C LYS A 107 16.52 -40.06 0.45
N TYR A 108 16.36 -39.75 1.73
CA TYR A 108 15.15 -39.15 2.29
C TYR A 108 15.47 -37.91 3.13
N ILE A 109 14.55 -36.94 3.16
CA ILE A 109 14.49 -35.91 4.21
C ILE A 109 13.12 -36.04 4.88
N GLY A 110 13.09 -36.43 6.16
CA GLY A 110 11.85 -36.86 6.79
C GLY A 110 11.25 -38.07 6.05
N ASP A 111 10.03 -37.92 5.53
CA ASP A 111 9.35 -38.96 4.74
C ASP A 111 9.36 -38.65 3.22
N PHE A 112 10.07 -37.60 2.79
CA PHE A 112 10.18 -37.22 1.38
C PHE A 112 11.35 -37.93 0.72
N LEU A 113 11.08 -38.73 -0.32
CA LEU A 113 12.12 -39.36 -1.14
C LEU A 113 12.75 -38.31 -2.07
N ILE A 114 14.05 -38.08 -1.92
CA ILE A 114 14.80 -37.10 -2.72
C ILE A 114 15.14 -37.70 -4.08
N ILE A 115 14.78 -37.00 -5.15
CA ILE A 115 15.01 -37.42 -6.53
C ILE A 115 16.15 -36.62 -7.18
N GLN A 116 16.22 -35.31 -6.95
CA GLN A 116 17.31 -34.48 -7.46
C GLN A 116 17.50 -33.24 -6.58
N ILE A 117 18.76 -32.85 -6.36
CA ILE A 117 19.14 -31.55 -5.80
C ILE A 117 20.07 -30.86 -6.81
N GLU A 118 19.73 -29.63 -7.17
CA GLU A 118 20.56 -28.80 -8.04
C GLU A 118 20.55 -27.33 -7.61
N GLU A 119 21.58 -26.59 -8.03
CA GLU A 119 21.63 -25.14 -7.85
C GLU A 119 21.08 -24.42 -9.07
N SER A 120 20.17 -23.48 -8.87
CA SER A 120 19.74 -22.57 -9.93
C SER A 120 20.90 -21.70 -10.42
N VAL A 121 20.73 -21.07 -11.59
CA VAL A 121 21.69 -20.10 -12.13
C VAL A 121 21.98 -18.91 -11.19
N ARG A 122 21.12 -18.65 -10.21
CA ARG A 122 21.32 -17.60 -9.19
C ARG A 122 21.81 -18.13 -7.84
N ARG A 123 22.18 -19.41 -7.77
CA ARG A 123 22.66 -20.12 -6.57
C ARG A 123 21.62 -20.33 -5.46
N GLY A 124 20.32 -20.22 -5.78
CA GLY A 124 19.25 -20.84 -4.98
C GLY A 124 19.19 -22.35 -5.20
N THR A 125 18.52 -23.10 -4.33
CA THR A 125 18.49 -24.57 -4.37
C THR A 125 17.14 -25.07 -4.89
N HIS A 126 17.17 -25.99 -5.84
CA HIS A 126 16.00 -26.73 -6.29
C HIS A 126 16.05 -28.16 -5.72
N VAL A 127 14.94 -28.61 -5.13
CA VAL A 127 14.83 -29.98 -4.59
C VAL A 127 13.62 -30.66 -5.20
N LEU A 128 13.85 -31.69 -6.00
CA LEU A 128 12.82 -32.56 -6.55
C LEU A 128 12.63 -33.76 -5.63
N VAL A 129 11.40 -34.02 -5.21
CA VAL A 129 11.06 -35.12 -4.30
C VAL A 129 9.87 -35.93 -4.82
N ILE A 130 9.70 -37.14 -4.28
CA ILE A 130 8.42 -37.85 -4.22
C ILE A 130 7.87 -37.66 -2.80
N PRO A 131 6.70 -37.01 -2.63
CA PRO A 131 6.09 -36.85 -1.31
C PRO A 131 5.49 -38.18 -0.80
N PRO A 132 5.22 -38.30 0.51
CA PRO A 132 4.48 -39.43 1.08
C PRO A 132 3.12 -39.65 0.39
N GLU A 133 2.68 -40.91 0.36
CA GLU A 133 1.41 -41.29 -0.26
C GLU A 133 0.22 -40.53 0.38
N ALA A 134 -0.72 -40.09 -0.45
CA ALA A 134 -1.92 -39.32 -0.07
C ALA A 134 -1.71 -37.89 0.48
N MET A 135 -0.50 -37.32 0.40
CA MET A 135 -0.24 -35.93 0.80
C MET A 135 -0.65 -34.91 -0.29
N ALA A 136 -1.40 -33.87 0.11
CA ALA A 136 -1.76 -32.78 -0.80
C ALA A 136 -0.54 -31.88 -1.13
N LEU A 137 -0.58 -31.14 -2.23
CA LEU A 137 0.61 -30.43 -2.75
C LEU A 137 1.02 -29.23 -1.89
N ASP A 138 0.03 -28.55 -1.33
CA ASP A 138 0.17 -27.45 -0.37
C ASP A 138 0.65 -27.95 1.00
N GLU A 139 0.10 -29.07 1.46
CA GLU A 139 0.56 -29.77 2.67
C GLU A 139 2.03 -30.20 2.53
N ALA A 140 2.41 -30.82 1.40
CA ALA A 140 3.78 -31.19 1.09
C ALA A 140 4.73 -29.98 1.07
N GLN A 141 4.27 -28.82 0.60
CA GLN A 141 5.04 -27.57 0.60
C GLN A 141 5.34 -27.09 2.02
N TYR A 142 4.33 -27.12 2.87
CA TYR A 142 4.43 -26.68 4.26
C TYR A 142 5.31 -27.62 5.10
N GLU A 143 5.07 -28.94 5.02
CA GLU A 143 5.81 -29.93 5.79
C GLU A 143 7.29 -30.02 5.34
N PHE A 144 7.57 -29.96 4.03
CA PHE A 144 8.95 -29.94 3.56
C PHE A 144 9.69 -28.67 4.01
N SER A 145 9.05 -27.50 3.95
CA SER A 145 9.63 -26.23 4.41
C SER A 145 10.02 -26.26 5.90
N LYS A 146 9.21 -26.89 6.75
CA LYS A 146 9.54 -27.11 8.16
C LYS A 146 10.76 -28.02 8.34
N LEU A 147 10.82 -29.14 7.62
CA LEU A 147 11.89 -30.12 7.74
C LEU A 147 13.26 -29.51 7.41
N ILE A 148 13.32 -28.67 6.38
CA ILE A 148 14.57 -27.98 5.99
C ILE A 148 14.81 -26.66 6.74
N ASN A 149 13.83 -26.20 7.53
CA ASN A 149 13.83 -24.92 8.25
C ASN A 149 14.20 -23.72 7.36
N LEU A 150 13.64 -23.67 6.15
CA LEU A 150 13.87 -22.61 5.18
C LEU A 150 12.55 -22.23 4.48
N PRO A 151 12.35 -20.94 4.16
CA PRO A 151 11.19 -20.52 3.39
C PRO A 151 11.28 -21.09 1.96
N VAL A 152 10.24 -21.81 1.56
CA VAL A 152 10.03 -22.27 0.18
C VAL A 152 9.07 -21.29 -0.50
N ASP A 153 9.18 -21.10 -1.82
CA ASP A 153 8.23 -20.31 -2.61
C ASP A 153 6.77 -20.66 -2.24
N PRO A 154 5.90 -19.71 -1.86
CA PRO A 154 4.51 -20.00 -1.49
C PRO A 154 3.66 -20.49 -2.67
N ALA A 155 4.11 -20.27 -3.92
CA ALA A 155 3.40 -20.74 -5.10
C ALA A 155 3.71 -22.23 -5.36
N VAL A 156 2.78 -23.10 -4.96
CA VAL A 156 2.83 -24.53 -5.26
C VAL A 156 2.90 -24.75 -6.77
N LYS A 157 3.97 -25.40 -7.25
CA LYS A 157 4.14 -25.70 -8.69
C LYS A 157 3.15 -26.80 -9.09
N ASN A 158 2.07 -26.41 -9.74
CA ASN A 158 1.09 -27.32 -10.34
C ASN A 158 1.69 -28.13 -11.51
N VAL A 159 0.88 -28.94 -12.19
CA VAL A 159 1.33 -29.82 -13.31
C VAL A 159 2.04 -29.06 -14.44
N ALA A 160 1.69 -27.80 -14.69
CA ALA A 160 2.32 -26.94 -15.71
C ALA A 160 3.50 -26.11 -15.16
N GLY A 161 3.80 -26.23 -13.87
CA GLY A 161 4.94 -25.60 -13.22
C GLY A 161 6.25 -26.04 -13.86
N CYS A 162 7.13 -25.08 -14.11
CA CYS A 162 8.41 -25.30 -14.77
C CYS A 162 9.58 -24.74 -13.96
N ILE A 163 10.77 -25.24 -14.27
CA ILE A 163 12.05 -24.79 -13.73
C ILE A 163 12.98 -24.47 -14.89
N TYR A 164 13.82 -23.45 -14.72
CA TYR A 164 14.88 -23.17 -15.70
C TYR A 164 15.94 -24.26 -15.63
N MET A 165 16.28 -24.82 -16.78
CA MET A 165 17.34 -25.81 -16.91
C MET A 165 18.70 -25.17 -16.63
N VAL A 166 19.54 -25.91 -15.93
CA VAL A 166 20.94 -25.55 -15.64
C VAL A 166 21.87 -26.66 -16.16
N PRO A 167 23.16 -26.38 -16.39
CA PRO A 167 24.09 -27.39 -16.86
C PRO A 167 24.31 -28.52 -15.83
N GLU A 168 24.99 -29.58 -16.23
CA GLU A 168 25.18 -30.79 -15.42
C GLU A 168 26.00 -30.53 -14.14
N ASP A 169 26.94 -29.59 -14.16
CA ASP A 169 27.80 -29.22 -13.02
C ASP A 169 27.05 -28.51 -11.87
N HIS A 170 25.81 -28.09 -12.10
CA HIS A 170 24.92 -27.56 -11.06
C HIS A 170 24.21 -28.67 -10.24
N VAL A 171 24.19 -29.91 -10.73
CA VAL A 171 23.55 -31.03 -10.03
C VAL A 171 24.44 -31.49 -8.87
N ARG A 172 23.88 -31.51 -7.66
CA ARG A 172 24.58 -31.97 -6.46
C ARG A 172 24.20 -33.39 -6.06
N TYR A 173 22.97 -33.81 -6.40
CA TYR A 173 22.50 -35.17 -6.21
C TYR A 173 21.44 -35.51 -7.26
N GLN A 174 21.45 -36.74 -7.78
CA GLN A 174 20.39 -37.28 -8.63
C GLN A 174 20.22 -38.78 -8.35
N SER A 175 18.97 -39.18 -8.09
CA SER A 175 18.60 -40.58 -7.87
C SER A 175 18.54 -41.35 -9.20
N PRO A 176 18.88 -42.66 -9.23
CA PRO A 176 18.64 -43.52 -10.40
C PRO A 176 17.17 -43.49 -10.87
N LYS A 177 16.23 -43.25 -9.94
CA LYS A 177 14.80 -43.12 -10.24
C LYS A 177 14.44 -41.88 -11.04
N PHE A 178 15.35 -40.93 -11.24
CA PHE A 178 15.06 -39.67 -11.93
C PHE A 178 14.43 -39.88 -13.32
N PHE A 179 14.88 -40.89 -14.08
CA PHE A 179 14.37 -41.20 -15.42
C PHE A 179 13.16 -42.15 -15.44
N GLU A 180 12.75 -42.67 -14.28
CA GLU A 180 11.58 -43.54 -14.15
C GLU A 180 10.29 -42.72 -14.20
N ALA A 181 9.30 -43.21 -14.95
CA ALA A 181 7.97 -42.59 -15.08
C ALA A 181 6.85 -43.50 -14.52
N GLU A 182 7.19 -44.39 -13.58
CA GLU A 182 6.34 -45.51 -13.15
C GLU A 182 5.01 -45.09 -12.50
N GLU A 183 4.92 -43.88 -11.95
CA GLU A 183 3.71 -43.32 -11.32
C GLU A 183 3.08 -42.20 -12.16
N ALA A 184 2.86 -42.48 -13.45
CA ALA A 184 2.17 -41.58 -14.37
C ALA A 184 0.64 -41.79 -14.30
N HIS A 185 -0.09 -40.79 -13.82
CA HIS A 185 -1.55 -40.82 -13.76
C HIS A 185 -2.17 -40.05 -14.93
N PRO A 186 -3.05 -40.66 -15.75
CA PRO A 186 -3.72 -39.96 -16.83
C PRO A 186 -4.61 -38.84 -16.28
N VAL A 187 -4.56 -37.67 -16.90
CA VAL A 187 -5.45 -36.56 -16.57
C VAL A 187 -6.79 -36.85 -17.24
N THR A 188 -7.79 -37.29 -16.47
CA THR A 188 -9.12 -37.60 -17.00
C THR A 188 -9.80 -36.33 -17.54
N GLN A 189 -9.86 -36.18 -18.86
CA GLN A 189 -10.65 -35.12 -19.50
C GLN A 189 -12.15 -35.49 -19.48
N PRO A 190 -13.07 -34.56 -19.15
CA PRO A 190 -14.50 -34.79 -19.30
C PRO A 190 -14.85 -34.90 -20.79
N THR A 191 -15.40 -36.04 -21.21
CA THR A 191 -15.74 -36.35 -22.61
C THR A 191 -16.98 -35.57 -23.07
N PRO A 192 -17.03 -35.03 -24.30
CA PRO A 192 -18.21 -34.34 -24.81
C PRO A 192 -19.25 -35.36 -25.29
N THR A 193 -20.33 -35.54 -24.53
CA THR A 193 -21.46 -36.36 -24.98
C THR A 193 -22.62 -35.48 -25.40
N THR A 194 -22.93 -35.53 -26.67
CA THR A 194 -24.13 -34.97 -27.31
C THR A 194 -25.36 -35.65 -26.72
N GLN A 195 -26.07 -34.98 -25.83
CA GLN A 195 -27.53 -35.02 -25.59
C GLN A 195 -27.80 -34.30 -24.27
N HIS A 196 -28.66 -33.27 -24.30
CA HIS A 196 -29.18 -32.64 -23.08
C HIS A 196 -29.85 -33.72 -22.21
N PRO A 197 -29.37 -33.88 -20.98
CA PRO A 197 -30.20 -33.47 -19.85
C PRO A 197 -29.39 -32.58 -18.91
N THR A 198 -30.00 -31.47 -18.53
CA THR A 198 -29.51 -30.42 -17.63
C THR A 198 -28.82 -31.00 -16.38
N PRO A 199 -27.51 -30.76 -16.16
CA PRO A 199 -26.93 -30.79 -14.84
C PRO A 199 -26.81 -29.34 -14.35
N THR A 200 -27.47 -29.04 -13.24
CA THR A 200 -27.34 -27.78 -12.52
C THR A 200 -25.89 -27.68 -12.00
N THR A 201 -24.95 -27.15 -12.78
CA THR A 201 -23.60 -26.82 -12.33
C THR A 201 -23.70 -25.61 -11.41
N GLN A 202 -23.78 -25.85 -10.10
CA GLN A 202 -23.60 -24.79 -9.10
C GLN A 202 -22.11 -24.48 -9.02
N HIS A 203 -21.69 -23.39 -9.67
CA HIS A 203 -20.35 -22.84 -9.48
C HIS A 203 -20.16 -22.38 -8.01
N PRO A 204 -18.94 -22.43 -7.46
CA PRO A 204 -18.66 -21.92 -6.12
C PRO A 204 -19.14 -20.47 -5.96
N ALA A 205 -19.79 -20.18 -4.83
CA ALA A 205 -20.29 -18.84 -4.50
C ALA A 205 -19.19 -17.89 -3.98
N THR A 206 -18.01 -18.43 -3.63
CA THR A 206 -16.89 -17.70 -3.02
C THR A 206 -15.54 -18.07 -3.66
N TYR A 207 -14.61 -17.13 -3.67
CA TYR A 207 -13.20 -17.28 -4.03
C TYR A 207 -12.34 -17.04 -2.78
N ASP A 208 -11.60 -18.03 -2.29
CA ASP A 208 -10.81 -17.93 -1.04
C ASP A 208 -11.60 -17.32 0.15
N GLY A 209 -12.85 -17.76 0.33
CA GLY A 209 -13.76 -17.24 1.37
C GLY A 209 -14.43 -15.90 1.06
N ILE A 210 -14.10 -15.25 -0.06
CA ILE A 210 -14.67 -13.96 -0.50
C ILE A 210 -15.88 -14.22 -1.41
N PRO A 211 -17.08 -13.68 -1.14
CA PRO A 211 -18.22 -13.77 -2.06
C PRO A 211 -17.91 -13.15 -3.43
N TYR A 212 -18.25 -13.86 -4.51
CA TYR A 212 -18.01 -13.34 -5.87
C TYR A 212 -18.75 -12.02 -6.15
N SER A 213 -19.91 -11.78 -5.51
CA SER A 213 -20.61 -10.50 -5.58
C SER A 213 -19.73 -9.34 -5.11
N THR A 214 -19.09 -9.48 -3.95
CA THR A 214 -18.18 -8.49 -3.37
C THR A 214 -16.95 -8.30 -4.24
N LEU A 215 -16.37 -9.39 -4.75
CA LEU A 215 -15.19 -9.35 -5.60
C LEU A 215 -15.47 -8.64 -6.93
N VAL A 216 -16.62 -8.90 -7.55
CA VAL A 216 -17.06 -8.28 -8.80
C VAL A 216 -17.30 -6.77 -8.61
N GLU A 217 -17.87 -6.35 -7.49
CA GLU A 217 -18.03 -4.94 -7.14
C GLU A 217 -16.69 -4.22 -6.97
N CYS A 218 -15.78 -4.78 -6.15
CA CYS A 218 -14.43 -4.24 -5.97
C CYS A 218 -13.69 -4.09 -7.30
N LEU A 219 -13.79 -5.10 -8.17
CA LEU A 219 -13.15 -5.08 -9.48
C LEU A 219 -13.74 -4.01 -10.41
N ALA A 220 -15.07 -3.82 -10.39
CA ALA A 220 -15.74 -2.77 -11.13
C ALA A 220 -15.31 -1.36 -10.66
N GLU A 221 -15.13 -1.16 -9.36
CA GLU A 221 -14.61 0.08 -8.79
C GLU A 221 -13.17 0.36 -9.23
N GLN A 222 -12.30 -0.66 -9.22
CA GLN A 222 -10.92 -0.51 -9.69
C GLN A 222 -10.82 -0.13 -11.17
N LEU A 223 -11.81 -0.52 -11.99
CA LEU A 223 -11.92 -0.15 -13.39
C LEU A 223 -12.54 1.24 -13.62
N GLY A 224 -12.84 2.00 -12.56
CA GLY A 224 -13.39 3.36 -12.63
C GLY A 224 -14.92 3.44 -12.53
N GLY A 225 -15.57 2.35 -12.12
CA GLY A 225 -17.02 2.27 -11.91
C GLY A 225 -17.83 1.88 -13.15
N VAL A 226 -19.10 1.51 -12.94
CA VAL A 226 -20.00 1.04 -14.00
C VAL A 226 -20.37 2.18 -14.97
N PRO A 227 -20.19 2.02 -16.30
CA PRO A 227 -20.47 3.07 -17.27
C PRO A 227 -21.97 3.30 -17.50
N VAL A 228 -22.39 4.58 -17.52
CA VAL A 228 -23.81 4.97 -17.61
C VAL A 228 -24.43 4.66 -18.99
N HIS A 229 -23.78 5.03 -20.11
CA HIS A 229 -24.19 4.65 -21.49
C HIS A 229 -23.00 4.62 -22.48
N GLY A 230 -23.07 3.77 -23.52
CA GLY A 230 -22.19 3.82 -24.70
C GLY A 230 -20.92 2.95 -24.69
N SER A 231 -20.47 2.45 -23.52
CA SER A 231 -19.25 1.63 -23.40
C SER A 231 -19.42 0.33 -22.60
N ARG A 232 -20.66 -0.16 -22.44
CA ARG A 232 -20.99 -1.34 -21.62
C ARG A 232 -20.31 -2.61 -22.12
N ASN A 233 -20.30 -2.84 -23.44
CA ASN A 233 -19.67 -4.01 -24.03
C ASN A 233 -18.14 -4.07 -23.77
N ASN A 234 -17.43 -2.95 -23.90
CA ASN A 234 -16.00 -2.89 -23.61
C ASN A 234 -15.71 -3.08 -22.12
N PHE A 235 -16.59 -2.56 -21.25
CA PHE A 235 -16.49 -2.75 -19.81
C PHE A 235 -16.72 -4.21 -19.40
N ILE A 236 -17.77 -4.85 -19.93
CA ILE A 236 -18.05 -6.29 -19.74
C ILE A 236 -16.86 -7.12 -20.21
N PHE A 237 -16.27 -6.77 -21.34
CA PHE A 237 -15.08 -7.44 -21.85
C PHE A 237 -13.88 -7.31 -20.91
N SER A 238 -13.59 -6.10 -20.42
CA SER A 238 -12.52 -5.88 -19.43
C SER A 238 -12.78 -6.61 -18.12
N MET A 239 -14.01 -6.55 -17.60
CA MET A 239 -14.43 -7.29 -16.41
C MET A 239 -14.22 -8.79 -16.61
N ALA A 240 -14.67 -9.35 -17.73
CA ALA A 240 -14.48 -10.75 -18.07
C ALA A 240 -12.98 -11.10 -18.16
N CYS A 241 -12.15 -10.27 -18.82
CA CYS A 241 -10.70 -10.47 -18.88
C CYS A 241 -10.05 -10.57 -17.48
N HIS A 242 -10.58 -9.85 -16.49
CA HIS A 242 -10.08 -9.85 -15.12
C HIS A 242 -10.70 -10.95 -14.25
N LEU A 243 -11.98 -11.30 -14.45
CA LEU A 243 -12.63 -12.38 -13.70
C LEU A 243 -12.11 -13.76 -14.09
N ARG A 244 -11.52 -13.91 -15.27
CA ARG A 244 -10.82 -15.12 -15.69
C ARG A 244 -9.78 -15.61 -14.68
N TYR A 245 -9.12 -14.70 -13.96
CA TYR A 245 -8.11 -15.04 -12.93
C TYR A 245 -8.71 -15.69 -11.68
N VAL A 246 -10.01 -15.52 -11.44
CA VAL A 246 -10.71 -16.01 -10.24
C VAL A 246 -11.86 -16.97 -10.57
N CYS A 247 -12.20 -17.11 -11.86
CA CYS A 247 -13.23 -18.02 -12.38
C CYS A 247 -12.63 -19.08 -13.33
N ASN A 248 -11.31 -19.31 -13.27
CA ASN A 248 -10.58 -20.35 -14.02
C ASN A 248 -10.87 -20.38 -15.53
N ASP A 249 -10.92 -19.21 -16.17
CA ASP A 249 -11.25 -19.09 -17.61
C ASP A 249 -12.62 -19.68 -18.03
N ASP A 250 -13.50 -20.02 -17.10
CA ASP A 250 -14.80 -20.61 -17.42
C ASP A 250 -15.81 -19.51 -17.80
N ALA A 251 -16.21 -19.49 -19.07
CA ALA A 251 -17.19 -18.54 -19.58
C ALA A 251 -18.55 -18.67 -18.90
N GLY A 252 -18.99 -19.88 -18.56
CA GLY A 252 -20.23 -20.14 -17.84
C GLY A 252 -20.17 -19.62 -16.39
N TRP A 253 -19.03 -19.83 -15.72
CA TRP A 253 -18.81 -19.30 -14.37
C TRP A 253 -18.79 -17.78 -14.38
N ILE A 254 -18.03 -17.15 -15.29
CA ILE A 254 -17.99 -15.69 -15.44
C ILE A 254 -19.40 -15.15 -15.72
N MET A 255 -20.18 -15.82 -16.59
CA MET A 255 -21.56 -15.44 -16.89
C MET A 255 -22.51 -15.58 -15.69
N SER A 256 -22.20 -16.46 -14.73
CA SER A 256 -23.00 -16.65 -13.52
C SER A 256 -22.76 -15.56 -12.47
N VAL A 257 -21.55 -14.99 -12.40
CA VAL A 257 -21.17 -13.99 -11.38
C VAL A 257 -21.18 -12.55 -11.91
N LEU A 258 -21.05 -12.34 -13.22
CA LEU A 258 -20.97 -11.02 -13.83
C LEU A 258 -22.37 -10.45 -14.08
N PRO A 259 -22.68 -9.23 -13.59
CA PRO A 259 -23.92 -8.55 -13.94
C PRO A 259 -24.01 -8.18 -15.43
N THR A 260 -25.23 -8.06 -15.95
CA THR A 260 -25.46 -7.68 -17.35
C THR A 260 -25.19 -6.20 -17.64
N TYR A 261 -25.18 -5.36 -16.59
CA TYR A 261 -25.05 -3.89 -16.67
C TYR A 261 -26.01 -3.24 -17.69
N GLY A 262 -27.15 -3.88 -17.98
CA GLY A 262 -28.14 -3.44 -18.95
C GLY A 262 -27.75 -3.63 -20.42
N GLU A 263 -26.84 -4.55 -20.75
CA GLU A 263 -26.56 -5.03 -22.11
C GLU A 263 -27.39 -6.31 -22.41
N ASP A 264 -27.60 -6.62 -23.69
CA ASP A 264 -28.27 -7.85 -24.12
C ASP A 264 -27.49 -9.12 -23.72
N ARG A 265 -28.19 -10.15 -23.23
CA ARG A 265 -27.57 -11.36 -22.67
C ARG A 265 -26.79 -12.16 -23.71
N ALA A 266 -27.29 -12.28 -24.94
CA ALA A 266 -26.59 -13.00 -26.02
C ALA A 266 -25.36 -12.21 -26.51
N LYS A 267 -25.41 -10.87 -26.45
CA LYS A 267 -24.25 -10.02 -26.74
C LYS A 267 -23.20 -10.09 -25.64
N MET A 268 -23.59 -10.09 -24.37
CA MET A 268 -22.70 -10.30 -23.23
C MET A 268 -22.00 -11.66 -23.31
N GLU A 269 -22.74 -12.74 -23.61
CA GLU A 269 -22.21 -14.09 -23.76
C GLU A 269 -21.10 -14.15 -24.83
N ARG A 270 -21.35 -13.58 -26.01
CA ARG A 270 -20.33 -13.46 -27.07
C ARG A 270 -19.09 -12.70 -26.61
N THR A 271 -19.28 -11.64 -25.83
CA THR A 271 -18.20 -10.81 -25.30
C THR A 271 -17.38 -11.55 -24.24
N VAL A 272 -18.03 -12.32 -23.35
CA VAL A 272 -17.33 -13.17 -22.36
C VAL A 272 -16.54 -14.28 -23.06
N HIS A 273 -17.13 -14.97 -24.05
CA HIS A 273 -16.39 -15.95 -24.84
C HIS A 273 -15.19 -15.33 -25.57
N SER A 274 -15.34 -14.13 -26.11
CA SER A 274 -14.23 -13.39 -26.71
C SER A 274 -13.15 -13.05 -25.68
N ALA A 275 -13.52 -12.66 -24.46
CA ALA A 275 -12.57 -12.36 -23.39
C ALA A 275 -11.80 -13.60 -22.94
N VAL A 276 -12.47 -14.76 -22.80
CA VAL A 276 -11.86 -16.05 -22.44
C VAL A 276 -10.92 -16.55 -23.54
N SER A 277 -11.24 -16.30 -24.80
CA SER A 277 -10.39 -16.71 -25.94
C SER A 277 -9.07 -15.94 -26.06
N ARG A 278 -8.87 -14.87 -25.29
CA ARG A 278 -7.61 -14.09 -25.32
C ARG A 278 -6.52 -14.76 -24.50
N SER A 279 -5.27 -14.61 -24.92
CA SER A 279 -4.12 -14.93 -24.08
C SER A 279 -4.15 -14.13 -22.78
N GLN A 280 -3.96 -14.82 -21.66
CA GLN A 280 -3.95 -14.26 -20.30
C GLN A 280 -2.52 -14.26 -19.75
N SER A 281 -2.19 -13.23 -18.98
CA SER A 281 -0.91 -13.17 -18.26
C SER A 281 -0.87 -14.25 -17.18
N ARG A 282 0.31 -14.80 -16.92
CA ARG A 282 0.52 -15.72 -15.78
C ARG A 282 0.45 -15.01 -14.42
N TYR A 283 0.73 -13.71 -14.41
CA TYR A 283 0.63 -12.89 -13.20
C TYR A 283 -0.75 -12.26 -13.14
N ILE A 284 -1.40 -12.41 -11.99
CA ILE A 284 -2.62 -11.69 -11.65
C ILE A 284 -2.32 -10.19 -11.76
N PRO A 285 -3.02 -9.44 -12.62
CA PRO A 285 -2.81 -8.01 -12.77
C PRO A 285 -3.02 -7.29 -11.43
N GLU A 286 -2.26 -6.24 -11.17
CA GLU A 286 -2.32 -5.47 -9.91
C GLU A 286 -3.75 -4.99 -9.58
N ILE A 287 -4.55 -4.71 -10.61
CA ILE A 287 -5.96 -4.33 -10.47
C ILE A 287 -6.82 -5.46 -9.85
N VAL A 288 -6.53 -6.72 -10.19
CA VAL A 288 -7.22 -7.90 -9.65
C VAL A 288 -6.69 -8.23 -8.26
N GLN A 289 -5.37 -8.12 -8.03
CA GLN A 289 -4.78 -8.29 -6.70
C GLN A 289 -5.37 -7.28 -5.69
N ARG A 290 -5.42 -6.00 -6.07
CA ARG A 290 -6.07 -4.95 -5.25
C ARG A 290 -7.54 -5.24 -5.00
N ALA A 291 -8.27 -5.69 -6.02
CA ALA A 291 -9.68 -6.06 -5.86
C ALA A 291 -9.88 -7.22 -4.88
N ILE A 292 -9.03 -8.26 -4.93
CA ILE A 292 -9.03 -9.39 -3.99
C ILE A 292 -8.71 -8.90 -2.57
N SER A 293 -7.64 -8.11 -2.38
CA SER A 293 -7.27 -7.57 -1.07
C SER A 293 -8.40 -6.75 -0.44
N ILE A 294 -9.01 -5.83 -1.20
CA ILE A 294 -10.14 -5.02 -0.73
C ILE A 294 -11.35 -5.91 -0.42
N ALA A 295 -11.67 -6.87 -1.30
CA ALA A 295 -12.80 -7.76 -1.11
C ALA A 295 -12.62 -8.71 0.09
N ARG A 296 -11.38 -9.10 0.41
CA ARG A 296 -11.04 -9.88 1.59
C ARG A 296 -11.36 -9.10 2.86
N VAL A 297 -10.90 -7.85 2.95
CA VAL A 297 -11.22 -6.98 4.08
C VAL A 297 -12.73 -6.74 4.20
N ARG A 298 -13.44 -6.46 3.08
CA ARG A 298 -14.92 -6.35 3.05
C ARG A 298 -15.63 -7.57 3.62
N SER A 299 -15.14 -8.77 3.31
CA SER A 299 -15.79 -10.03 3.68
C SER A 299 -15.53 -10.42 5.14
N CYS A 300 -14.35 -10.09 5.67
CA CYS A 300 -14.06 -10.25 7.10
C CYS A 300 -14.94 -9.33 7.96
N VAL A 301 -15.12 -8.07 7.54
CA VAL A 301 -15.97 -7.08 8.24
C VAL A 301 -17.47 -7.41 8.11
N GLY A 302 -17.93 -7.88 6.94
CA GLY A 302 -19.34 -8.26 6.76
C GLY A 302 -19.81 -9.38 7.70
N SER A 303 -18.87 -10.20 8.19
CA SER A 303 -19.14 -11.30 9.12
C SER A 303 -19.21 -10.85 10.58
N THR A 304 -18.53 -9.77 10.98
CA THR A 304 -18.62 -9.19 12.33
C THR A 304 -19.88 -8.34 12.52
N ILE A 305 -20.35 -7.65 11.46
CA ILE A 305 -21.61 -6.87 11.50
C ILE A 305 -22.85 -7.77 11.63
N ALA A 306 -22.82 -9.00 11.10
CA ALA A 306 -23.95 -9.93 11.19
C ALA A 306 -24.13 -10.53 12.60
N ALA A 307 -23.12 -10.42 13.48
CA ALA A 307 -23.14 -10.97 14.84
C ALA A 307 -23.39 -9.91 15.93
N GLY A 308 -23.38 -8.61 15.60
CA GLY A 308 -23.59 -7.52 16.55
C GLY A 308 -24.61 -6.51 16.03
N GLU A 309 -25.81 -6.51 16.61
CA GLU A 309 -26.68 -5.34 16.55
C GLU A 309 -25.98 -4.17 17.27
N GLY A 310 -25.44 -3.22 16.50
CA GLY A 310 -24.90 -1.96 16.99
C GLY A 310 -23.38 -1.88 16.93
N GLY A 311 -22.87 -1.17 15.92
CA GLY A 311 -21.45 -0.82 15.83
C GLY A 311 -21.10 -0.21 14.47
N GLU A 312 -21.03 1.11 14.40
CA GLU A 312 -20.61 1.88 13.21
C GLU A 312 -19.11 1.75 12.87
N GLY A 313 -18.36 0.83 13.49
CA GLY A 313 -16.89 0.71 13.38
C GLY A 313 -16.36 -0.04 12.14
N GLY A 314 -17.18 -0.80 11.41
CA GLY A 314 -16.70 -1.66 10.32
C GLY A 314 -16.25 -0.96 9.01
N LEU A 315 -16.49 0.34 8.86
CA LEU A 315 -16.40 1.01 7.54
C LEU A 315 -14.99 1.45 7.11
N LEU A 316 -13.98 1.46 7.99
CA LEU A 316 -12.71 2.14 7.67
C LEU A 316 -11.79 1.38 6.68
N TYR A 317 -11.78 0.05 6.68
CA TYR A 317 -10.74 -0.74 6.00
C TYR A 317 -11.22 -1.45 4.73
N SER A 318 -12.52 -1.39 4.47
CA SER A 318 -13.20 -2.16 3.44
C SER A 318 -13.46 -1.39 2.14
N SER A 319 -13.27 -0.07 2.10
CA SER A 319 -13.63 0.76 0.94
C SER A 319 -12.40 1.41 0.30
N PRO A 320 -12.24 1.42 -1.05
CA PRO A 320 -11.22 2.23 -1.72
C PRO A 320 -11.54 3.74 -1.64
N ASN A 321 -12.74 4.09 -1.18
CA ASN A 321 -13.11 5.45 -0.82
C ASN A 321 -12.88 5.65 0.69
N PRO A 322 -12.39 6.83 1.11
CA PRO A 322 -12.30 7.20 2.51
C PRO A 322 -13.67 7.08 3.20
N PRO A 323 -13.69 6.93 4.53
CA PRO A 323 -14.94 6.89 5.29
C PRO A 323 -15.80 8.13 4.99
N GLU A 324 -17.12 7.94 5.06
CA GLU A 324 -18.05 9.04 4.88
C GLU A 324 -17.89 10.08 6.01
N MET A 325 -18.24 11.33 5.71
CA MET A 325 -18.18 12.41 6.68
C MET A 325 -19.29 12.21 7.72
N PRO A 326 -18.99 12.32 9.03
CA PRO A 326 -20.02 12.22 10.06
C PRO A 326 -21.15 13.23 9.86
N GLU A 327 -22.39 12.80 10.11
CA GLU A 327 -23.56 13.69 10.04
C GLU A 327 -23.57 14.73 11.18
N LEU A 328 -23.10 14.32 12.36
CA LEU A 328 -23.02 15.16 13.54
C LEU A 328 -21.63 15.80 13.65
N LEU A 329 -21.55 17.07 13.26
CA LEU A 329 -20.32 17.86 13.35
C LEU A 329 -20.38 18.87 14.50
N PRO A 330 -19.25 19.22 15.14
CA PRO A 330 -19.20 20.33 16.07
C PRO A 330 -19.67 21.64 15.41
N ARG A 331 -20.35 22.52 16.14
CA ARG A 331 -20.98 23.74 15.58
C ARG A 331 -20.01 24.63 14.81
N LEU A 332 -18.77 24.76 15.29
CA LEU A 332 -17.72 25.51 14.58
C LEU A 332 -17.38 24.86 13.23
N ILE A 333 -17.25 23.54 13.19
CA ILE A 333 -16.96 22.81 11.95
C ILE A 333 -18.15 22.91 10.98
N GLN A 334 -19.39 22.79 11.47
CA GLN A 334 -20.60 23.01 10.67
C GLN A 334 -20.60 24.40 10.01
N LEU A 335 -20.27 25.44 10.77
CA LEU A 335 -20.14 26.80 10.26
C LEU A 335 -19.09 26.85 9.16
N LEU A 336 -17.88 26.37 9.40
CA LEU A 336 -16.75 26.45 8.46
C LEU A 336 -16.98 25.72 7.13
N VAL A 337 -17.75 24.63 7.13
CA VAL A 337 -18.08 23.89 5.90
C VAL A 337 -19.38 24.38 5.21
N SER A 338 -20.16 25.25 5.86
CA SER A 338 -21.50 25.65 5.39
C SER A 338 -21.52 26.34 4.03
N LYS A 339 -20.46 27.09 3.70
CA LYS A 339 -20.32 27.86 2.45
C LYS A 339 -19.61 27.07 1.35
N VAL A 340 -19.34 25.79 1.57
CA VAL A 340 -18.56 24.95 0.68
C VAL A 340 -19.44 23.84 0.09
N ASP A 341 -19.24 23.59 -1.20
CA ASP A 341 -19.91 22.49 -1.91
C ASP A 341 -19.65 21.16 -1.22
N ALA A 342 -20.67 20.28 -1.17
CA ALA A 342 -20.64 19.02 -0.44
C ALA A 342 -19.38 18.16 -0.72
N MET A 343 -18.88 18.15 -1.96
CA MET A 343 -17.70 17.35 -2.31
C MET A 343 -16.39 17.79 -1.65
N TYR A 344 -16.32 19.03 -1.15
CA TYR A 344 -15.12 19.59 -0.52
C TYR A 344 -15.24 19.68 1.01
N ARG A 345 -16.44 19.50 1.57
CA ARG A 345 -16.68 19.61 3.03
C ARG A 345 -15.77 18.72 3.87
N PRO A 346 -15.49 17.44 3.52
CA PRO A 346 -14.61 16.61 4.32
C PRO A 346 -13.17 17.16 4.36
N ALA A 347 -12.67 17.62 3.21
CA ALA A 347 -11.33 18.21 3.11
C ALA A 347 -11.23 19.53 3.88
N VAL A 348 -12.27 20.37 3.84
CA VAL A 348 -12.32 21.62 4.62
C VAL A 348 -12.39 21.33 6.11
N ALA A 349 -13.22 20.38 6.55
CA ALA A 349 -13.36 20.02 7.96
C ALA A 349 -12.04 19.55 8.59
N GLN A 350 -11.20 18.85 7.84
CA GLN A 350 -9.87 18.45 8.29
C GLN A 350 -8.86 19.60 8.23
N ALA A 351 -8.90 20.41 7.17
CA ALA A 351 -7.90 21.47 6.94
C ALA A 351 -7.99 22.63 7.93
N VAL A 352 -9.09 22.81 8.68
CA VAL A 352 -9.26 23.94 9.59
C VAL A 352 -8.59 23.77 10.95
N PHE A 353 -8.19 22.55 11.34
CA PHE A 353 -7.58 22.33 12.67
C PHE A 353 -6.21 23.02 12.84
N PRO A 354 -5.25 22.97 11.88
CA PRO A 354 -3.99 23.70 12.00
C PRO A 354 -4.11 25.21 12.25
N PRO A 355 -4.93 25.99 11.50
CA PRO A 355 -5.09 27.41 11.80
C PRO A 355 -5.90 27.66 13.08
N LEU A 356 -6.84 26.78 13.47
CA LEU A 356 -7.51 26.89 14.77
C LEU A 356 -6.51 26.68 15.93
N GLY A 357 -5.62 25.70 15.82
CA GLY A 357 -4.56 25.43 16.79
C GLY A 357 -3.55 26.58 16.93
N ALA A 358 -3.39 27.42 15.91
CA ALA A 358 -2.55 28.63 16.01
C ALA A 358 -3.09 29.67 17.01
N HIS A 359 -4.36 29.58 17.42
CA HIS A 359 -4.97 30.47 18.40
C HIS A 359 -4.81 29.98 19.84
N LEU A 360 -4.47 28.69 20.02
CA LEU A 360 -4.27 28.12 21.35
C LEU A 360 -2.90 28.53 21.89
N HIS A 361 -2.85 28.83 23.19
CA HIS A 361 -1.60 29.08 23.89
C HIS A 361 -1.77 28.79 25.40
N GLY A 362 -0.84 28.03 25.99
CA GLY A 362 -0.96 27.59 27.38
C GLY A 362 -2.16 26.68 27.65
N VAL A 363 -2.70 26.03 26.62
CA VAL A 363 -3.73 24.99 26.72
C VAL A 363 -3.04 23.65 26.67
N ARG A 364 -3.31 22.78 27.64
CA ARG A 364 -2.68 21.45 27.76
C ARG A 364 -3.73 20.37 27.83
N THR A 365 -3.39 19.18 27.35
CA THR A 365 -4.21 17.96 27.50
C THR A 365 -3.37 16.85 28.12
N ARG A 366 -4.03 15.89 28.76
CA ARG A 366 -3.38 14.70 29.31
C ARG A 366 -3.39 13.58 28.26
N TYR A 367 -2.26 12.93 28.04
CA TYR A 367 -2.16 11.73 27.21
C TYR A 367 -2.33 10.46 28.06
N ILE A 368 -2.48 9.31 27.40
CA ILE A 368 -2.72 8.03 28.07
C ILE A 368 -1.60 7.62 29.04
N ASP A 369 -0.37 8.09 28.80
CA ASP A 369 0.79 7.88 29.67
C ASP A 369 0.82 8.86 30.86
N ASN A 370 -0.27 9.62 31.04
CA ASN A 370 -0.48 10.65 32.04
C ASN A 370 0.47 11.86 31.90
N SER A 371 1.15 12.01 30.76
CA SER A 371 1.92 13.21 30.44
C SER A 371 1.00 14.35 30.01
N GLU A 372 1.38 15.59 30.33
CA GLU A 372 0.69 16.79 29.84
C GLU A 372 1.42 17.34 28.61
N ALA A 373 0.70 17.54 27.51
CA ALA A 373 1.22 18.11 26.28
C ALA A 373 0.44 19.38 25.90
N ASP A 374 1.12 20.33 25.25
CA ASP A 374 0.46 21.52 24.70
C ASP A 374 -0.49 21.10 23.57
N LEU A 375 -1.73 21.58 23.61
CA LEU A 375 -2.72 21.29 22.59
C LEU A 375 -2.43 22.08 21.31
N GLY A 376 -1.70 21.46 20.38
CA GLY A 376 -1.35 22.05 19.10
C GLY A 376 -0.44 21.13 18.27
N GLY A 377 0.38 21.71 17.39
CA GLY A 377 1.21 20.93 16.46
C GLY A 377 0.37 20.18 15.42
N PHE A 378 -0.83 20.69 15.11
CA PHE A 378 -1.73 20.11 14.14
C PHE A 378 -1.19 20.34 12.73
N MET A 379 -1.15 19.27 11.96
CA MET A 379 -0.63 19.26 10.60
C MET A 379 -1.59 18.52 9.68
N SER A 380 -1.97 19.16 8.59
CA SER A 380 -2.95 18.61 7.65
C SER A 380 -2.47 18.70 6.20
N VAL A 381 -2.54 17.57 5.49
CA VAL A 381 -2.10 17.44 4.10
C VAL A 381 -3.26 17.02 3.21
N CYS A 382 -3.68 17.91 2.31
CA CYS A 382 -4.69 17.58 1.30
C CYS A 382 -4.04 16.90 0.08
N MET A 383 -4.23 15.59 -0.04
CA MET A 383 -3.72 14.76 -1.12
C MET A 383 -4.83 14.46 -2.13
N ALA A 384 -4.88 15.21 -3.23
CA ALA A 384 -5.96 15.09 -4.21
C ALA A 384 -5.51 15.28 -5.65
N LYS A 385 -6.32 14.79 -6.60
CA LYS A 385 -6.06 14.88 -8.05
C LYS A 385 -5.78 16.32 -8.49
N GLN A 386 -4.97 16.47 -9.54
CA GLN A 386 -4.72 17.77 -10.16
C GLN A 386 -6.03 18.40 -10.63
N SER A 387 -6.11 19.73 -10.52
CA SER A 387 -7.26 20.54 -10.97
C SER A 387 -8.62 20.16 -10.36
N ILE A 388 -8.64 19.45 -9.23
CA ILE A 388 -9.88 19.07 -8.54
C ILE A 388 -10.50 20.22 -7.72
N GLY A 389 -9.74 21.30 -7.49
CA GLY A 389 -10.17 22.47 -6.71
C GLY A 389 -9.61 22.54 -5.29
N LYS A 390 -8.38 22.08 -5.04
CA LYS A 390 -7.72 22.14 -3.71
C LYS A 390 -7.68 23.55 -3.09
N GLY A 391 -7.68 24.60 -3.91
CA GLY A 391 -7.72 25.99 -3.44
C GLY A 391 -8.98 26.37 -2.64
N CYS A 392 -10.03 25.54 -2.63
CA CYS A 392 -11.21 25.76 -1.79
C CYS A 392 -10.88 25.82 -0.28
N LEU A 393 -9.77 25.22 0.14
CA LEU A 393 -9.30 25.23 1.53
C LEU A 393 -8.82 26.62 1.96
N ASN A 394 -8.35 27.44 1.03
CA ASN A 394 -7.64 28.68 1.35
C ASN A 394 -8.54 29.72 2.04
N LYS A 395 -9.78 29.89 1.55
CA LYS A 395 -10.67 30.93 2.08
C LYS A 395 -11.12 30.65 3.53
N PRO A 396 -11.56 29.44 3.91
CA PRO A 396 -11.81 29.11 5.32
C PRO A 396 -10.58 29.33 6.22
N ILE A 397 -9.40 28.91 5.77
CA ILE A 397 -8.14 29.13 6.50
C ILE A 397 -7.86 30.63 6.68
N ASP A 398 -8.02 31.43 5.62
CA ASP A 398 -7.76 32.87 5.65
C ASP A 398 -8.69 33.60 6.64
N LEU A 399 -9.95 33.15 6.75
CA LEU A 399 -10.94 33.70 7.67
C LEU A 399 -10.62 33.34 9.13
N ILE A 400 -10.18 32.10 9.38
CA ILE A 400 -9.72 31.70 10.73
C ILE A 400 -8.51 32.51 11.15
N MET A 401 -7.56 32.75 10.24
CA MET A 401 -6.30 33.44 10.54
C MET A 401 -6.39 34.97 10.47
N GLU A 402 -7.57 35.57 10.29
CA GLU A 402 -7.69 36.99 9.99
C GLU A 402 -7.24 37.90 11.14
N ASP A 403 -7.59 37.57 12.38
CA ASP A 403 -7.15 38.32 13.57
C ASP A 403 -5.64 38.16 13.82
N ILE A 404 -5.08 36.96 13.61
CA ILE A 404 -3.63 36.72 13.67
C ILE A 404 -2.92 37.56 12.61
N ARG A 405 -3.41 37.60 11.36
CA ARG A 405 -2.79 38.40 10.29
C ARG A 405 -2.78 39.89 10.62
N GLN A 406 -3.87 40.42 11.19
CA GLN A 406 -3.91 41.83 11.64
C GLN A 406 -2.88 42.12 12.74
N ARG A 407 -2.73 41.20 13.70
CA ARG A 407 -1.69 41.30 14.75
C ARG A 407 -0.27 41.20 14.16
N ASP A 408 -0.07 40.29 13.22
CA ASP A 408 1.20 40.07 12.54
C ASP A 408 1.61 41.29 11.70
N ASP A 409 0.68 41.97 11.04
CA ASP A 409 0.97 43.18 10.26
C ASP A 409 1.55 44.29 11.14
N TYR A 410 0.99 44.47 12.34
CA TYR A 410 1.54 45.38 13.34
C TYR A 410 2.96 44.96 13.78
N SER A 411 3.16 43.68 14.11
CA SER A 411 4.46 43.13 14.48
C SER A 411 5.50 43.26 13.36
N ARG A 412 5.10 43.10 12.10
CA ARG A 412 5.97 43.23 10.92
C ARG A 412 6.38 44.68 10.68
N GLU A 413 5.48 45.64 10.89
CA GLU A 413 5.82 47.06 10.78
C GLU A 413 6.75 47.50 11.92
N LEU A 414 6.53 47.02 13.15
CA LEU A 414 7.49 47.20 14.27
C LEU A 414 8.86 46.60 13.94
N GLU A 415 8.90 45.39 13.39
CA GLU A 415 10.15 44.74 12.99
C GLU A 415 10.90 45.56 11.93
N LYS A 416 10.17 46.11 10.97
CA LYS A 416 10.71 46.93 9.89
C LYS A 416 11.31 48.23 10.44
N GLN A 417 10.61 48.91 11.35
CA GLN A 417 11.11 50.12 12.00
C GLN A 417 12.36 49.83 12.83
N TRP A 418 12.36 48.74 13.61
CA TRP A 418 13.54 48.31 14.36
C TRP A 418 14.73 47.98 13.43
N LYS A 419 14.50 47.26 12.33
CA LYS A 419 15.54 46.98 11.31
C LYS A 419 16.11 48.27 10.70
N GLN A 420 15.29 49.30 10.49
CA GLN A 420 15.76 50.61 10.01
C GLN A 420 16.63 51.33 11.07
N GLN A 421 16.23 51.32 12.33
CA GLN A 421 17.03 51.86 13.43
C GLN A 421 18.39 51.16 13.55
N CYS A 422 18.40 49.82 13.50
CA CYS A 422 19.63 49.03 13.50
C CYS A 422 20.56 49.34 12.32
N LYS A 423 20.02 49.65 11.13
CA LYS A 423 20.81 50.07 9.96
C LYS A 423 21.40 51.48 10.10
N SER A 424 20.73 52.36 10.86
CA SER A 424 21.21 53.72 11.10
C SER A 424 22.38 53.79 12.10
N SER A 425 22.52 52.79 12.98
CA SER A 425 23.61 52.69 13.95
C SER A 425 24.87 52.05 13.35
N LYS A 426 25.97 52.81 13.26
CA LYS A 426 27.26 52.33 12.72
C LYS A 426 28.04 51.36 13.62
N ALA A 427 27.77 51.35 14.93
CA ALA A 427 28.45 50.49 15.91
C ALA A 427 27.47 49.44 16.46
N ASN A 428 27.91 48.17 16.57
CA ASN A 428 27.08 47.07 17.04
C ASN A 428 26.53 47.29 18.46
N GLU A 429 27.34 47.87 19.36
CA GLU A 429 26.94 48.19 20.74
C GLU A 429 25.82 49.24 20.85
N LYS A 430 25.58 50.02 19.79
CA LYS A 430 24.55 51.07 19.72
C LYS A 430 23.29 50.62 18.98
N LYS A 431 23.20 49.35 18.57
CA LYS A 431 21.98 48.82 17.96
C LYS A 431 20.92 48.62 19.04
N PRO A 432 19.68 49.10 18.84
CA PRO A 432 18.62 48.87 19.82
C PRO A 432 18.34 47.37 19.96
N PRO A 433 18.05 46.86 21.17
CA PRO A 433 17.67 45.47 21.36
C PRO A 433 16.40 45.15 20.58
N ARG A 434 16.19 43.88 20.26
CA ARG A 434 14.96 43.41 19.61
C ARG A 434 13.75 43.78 20.49
N PRO A 435 12.71 44.44 19.96
CA PRO A 435 11.54 44.84 20.74
C PRO A 435 10.82 43.65 21.40
N ASN A 436 10.46 43.79 22.67
CA ASN A 436 9.67 42.81 23.40
C ASN A 436 8.22 42.77 22.88
N GLY A 437 7.60 41.59 22.87
CA GLY A 437 6.20 41.40 22.46
C GLY A 437 5.97 41.36 20.94
N MET A 438 7.02 41.48 20.13
CA MET A 438 6.94 41.24 18.69
C MET A 438 6.75 39.75 18.44
N CYS A 439 5.59 39.35 17.94
CA CYS A 439 5.28 37.97 17.57
C CYS A 439 4.62 37.96 16.20
N VAL A 440 5.14 37.13 15.30
CA VAL A 440 4.57 36.90 13.98
C VAL A 440 4.27 35.40 13.88
N GLN A 441 3.00 35.05 13.88
CA GLN A 441 2.57 33.65 13.93
C GLN A 441 2.38 33.06 12.53
N PHE A 442 1.81 33.80 11.58
CA PHE A 442 1.65 33.36 10.19
C PHE A 442 2.95 33.61 9.43
N LEU A 443 3.65 32.53 9.12
CA LEU A 443 4.92 32.56 8.42
C LEU A 443 4.77 32.31 6.91
N MET A 444 5.73 32.83 6.15
CA MET A 444 5.84 32.55 4.71
C MET A 444 6.53 31.21 4.49
N SER A 445 6.16 30.49 3.43
CA SER A 445 6.72 29.16 3.14
C SER A 445 8.23 29.14 2.88
N ASN A 446 8.83 30.26 2.49
CA ASN A 446 10.23 30.37 2.09
C ASN A 446 11.18 30.92 3.17
N MET A 447 11.01 30.50 4.42
CA MET A 447 11.86 30.96 5.52
C MET A 447 13.14 30.12 5.68
N THR A 448 14.21 30.75 6.17
CA THR A 448 15.42 30.03 6.58
C THR A 448 15.26 29.45 7.98
N ASN A 449 16.06 28.43 8.33
CA ASN A 449 16.06 27.85 9.67
C ASN A 449 16.29 28.90 10.78
N ALA A 450 17.23 29.82 10.58
CA ALA A 450 17.48 30.89 11.54
C ALA A 450 16.26 31.81 11.73
N ALA A 451 15.51 32.09 10.65
CA ALA A 451 14.28 32.86 10.75
C ALA A 451 13.20 32.09 11.51
N LEU A 452 13.05 30.79 11.26
CA LEU A 452 12.12 29.93 12.00
C LEU A 452 12.43 29.93 13.51
N VAL A 453 13.70 29.68 13.88
CA VAL A 453 14.13 29.66 15.29
C VAL A 453 13.88 31.00 15.96
N GLN A 454 14.17 32.12 15.29
CA GLN A 454 13.88 33.45 15.84
C GLN A 454 12.39 33.67 16.06
N ARG A 455 11.53 33.19 15.16
CA ARG A 455 10.06 33.32 15.31
C ARG A 455 9.52 32.44 16.44
N LEU A 456 10.11 31.27 16.66
CA LEU A 456 9.76 30.41 17.80
C LEU A 456 10.12 31.08 19.12
N LEU A 457 11.31 31.66 19.24
CA LEU A 457 11.73 32.43 20.42
C LEU A 457 10.81 33.64 20.67
N ASP A 458 10.48 34.38 19.62
CA ASP A 458 9.55 35.51 19.67
C ASP A 458 8.14 35.08 20.15
N ALA A 459 7.69 33.90 19.72
CA ALA A 459 6.37 33.34 20.07
C ALA A 459 6.33 32.77 21.51
N GLU A 460 7.40 32.11 21.94
CA GLU A 460 7.60 31.66 23.32
C GLU A 460 7.56 32.87 24.28
N ALA A 461 8.34 33.91 23.98
CA ALA A 461 8.34 35.16 24.75
C ALA A 461 6.99 35.90 24.76
N ALA A 462 6.13 35.63 23.76
CA ALA A 462 4.79 36.19 23.65
C ALA A 462 3.70 35.31 24.29
N GLY A 463 4.07 34.36 25.15
CA GLY A 463 3.16 33.49 25.89
C GLY A 463 2.93 32.15 25.22
N ASP A 464 4.01 31.50 24.77
CA ASP A 464 3.97 30.13 24.22
C ASP A 464 3.04 29.95 23.02
N LYS A 465 3.02 30.94 22.12
CA LYS A 465 2.14 30.92 20.95
C LYS A 465 2.60 29.93 19.90
N PHE A 466 1.64 29.35 19.17
CA PHE A 466 1.93 28.51 18.02
C PHE A 466 2.12 29.32 16.74
N LEU A 467 3.12 28.92 15.96
CA LEU A 467 3.36 29.40 14.62
C LEU A 467 2.53 28.60 13.61
N TYR A 468 2.25 29.19 12.45
CA TYR A 468 1.47 28.59 11.38
C TYR A 468 2.06 28.88 10.00
N THR A 469 2.09 27.89 9.12
CA THR A 469 2.39 28.07 7.69
C THR A 469 1.36 27.38 6.83
N ARG A 470 0.96 28.02 5.72
CA ARG A 470 0.26 27.36 4.61
C ARG A 470 1.24 27.08 3.47
N LEU A 471 1.34 25.82 3.06
CA LEU A 471 2.19 25.33 1.99
C LEU A 471 1.32 24.94 0.79
N ASP A 472 1.57 25.55 -0.36
CA ASP A 472 0.86 25.17 -1.60
C ASP A 472 1.30 23.78 -2.09
N GLU A 473 2.55 23.40 -1.82
CA GLU A 473 3.12 22.07 -2.08
C GLU A 473 3.91 21.60 -0.85
N ILE A 474 3.78 20.33 -0.49
CA ILE A 474 4.42 19.75 0.71
C ILE A 474 5.95 19.85 0.66
N GLU A 475 6.55 19.75 -0.52
CA GLU A 475 8.00 19.83 -0.73
C GLU A 475 8.60 21.17 -0.30
N MET A 476 7.78 22.23 -0.17
CA MET A 476 8.26 23.50 0.36
C MET A 476 8.77 23.38 1.81
N LEU A 477 8.35 22.36 2.56
CA LEU A 477 8.86 22.10 3.90
C LEU A 477 10.36 21.72 3.91
N ASP A 478 10.87 21.16 2.81
CA ASP A 478 12.30 20.79 2.68
C ASP A 478 13.23 22.01 2.63
N GLN A 479 12.70 23.21 2.40
CA GLN A 479 13.49 24.45 2.42
C GLN A 479 14.09 24.74 3.80
N ILE A 480 13.44 24.25 4.87
CA ILE A 480 13.98 24.33 6.23
C ILE A 480 15.29 23.55 6.30
N LYS A 481 15.33 22.32 5.77
CA LYS A 481 16.55 21.52 5.68
C LYS A 481 17.59 22.18 4.79
N ALA A 482 17.19 22.69 3.62
CA ALA A 482 18.09 23.34 2.68
C ALA A 482 18.80 24.57 3.28
N SER A 483 18.22 25.19 4.31
CA SER A 483 18.80 26.32 5.04
C SER A 483 19.51 25.91 6.35
N GLY A 484 19.87 24.63 6.49
CA GLY A 484 20.63 24.09 7.62
C GLY A 484 19.78 23.72 8.84
N GLY A 485 18.48 23.50 8.66
CA GLY A 485 17.57 22.96 9.67
C GLY A 485 17.35 21.46 9.54
N ALA A 486 16.32 20.95 10.22
CA ALA A 486 15.94 19.54 10.17
C ALA A 486 15.18 19.19 8.87
N THR A 487 15.13 17.89 8.57
CA THR A 487 14.30 17.34 7.48
C THR A 487 12.81 17.57 7.76
N ALA A 488 11.97 17.57 6.71
CA ALA A 488 10.53 17.66 6.89
C ALA A 488 9.96 16.58 7.83
N SER A 489 10.44 15.33 7.73
CA SER A 489 10.05 14.23 8.61
C SER A 489 10.39 14.51 10.09
N GLU A 490 11.58 15.06 10.35
CA GLU A 490 11.97 15.50 11.70
C GLU A 490 11.13 16.69 12.18
N ILE A 491 10.90 17.70 11.34
CA ILE A 491 10.05 18.85 11.68
C ILE A 491 8.64 18.39 12.09
N ILE A 492 8.02 17.48 11.32
CA ILE A 492 6.70 16.92 11.65
C ILE A 492 6.72 16.23 13.01
N ARG A 493 7.72 15.38 13.27
CA ARG A 493 7.84 14.65 14.53
C ARG A 493 8.09 15.57 15.72
N LEU A 494 9.00 16.52 15.56
CA LEU A 494 9.35 17.49 16.60
C LEU A 494 8.19 18.44 16.88
N ALA A 495 7.44 18.86 15.85
CA ALA A 495 6.32 19.78 16.01
C ALA A 495 5.13 19.14 16.72
N HIS A 496 4.82 17.88 16.39
CA HIS A 496 3.79 17.10 17.06
C HIS A 496 4.10 16.84 18.53
N ASN A 497 5.37 16.57 18.85
CA ASN A 497 5.82 16.33 20.23
C ASN A 497 6.18 17.63 20.98
N GLN A 498 6.09 18.80 20.31
CA GLN A 498 6.61 20.09 20.79
C GLN A 498 8.03 20.02 21.38
N ALA A 499 8.88 19.19 20.76
CA ALA A 499 10.24 18.98 21.23
C ALA A 499 11.12 20.21 20.97
N GLN A 500 12.21 20.34 21.73
CA GLN A 500 13.17 21.44 21.57
C GLN A 500 13.77 21.43 20.17
N TYR A 501 13.73 22.59 19.51
CA TYR A 501 14.22 22.77 18.16
C TYR A 501 15.01 24.07 18.03
N GLY A 502 16.21 23.97 17.48
CA GLY A 502 17.02 25.12 17.15
C GLY A 502 18.49 24.79 17.14
N GLN A 503 19.32 25.77 17.50
CA GLN A 503 20.77 25.65 17.37
C GLN A 503 21.47 26.54 18.40
N GLU A 504 22.62 26.07 18.87
CA GLU A 504 23.58 26.87 19.62
C GLU A 504 24.66 27.38 18.68
N ARG A 505 24.82 28.70 18.57
CA ARG A 505 25.85 29.34 17.75
C ARG A 505 26.73 30.23 18.62
N VAL A 506 28.03 30.25 18.30
CA VAL A 506 29.05 31.05 19.01
C VAL A 506 29.02 32.52 18.59
N GLY A 507 28.56 32.83 17.37
CA GLY A 507 28.54 34.19 16.85
C GLY A 507 27.50 35.06 17.52
N ILE A 508 27.91 36.25 18.00
CA ILE A 508 27.05 37.21 18.71
C ILE A 508 25.84 37.66 17.88
N ASP A 509 26.00 37.76 16.56
CA ASP A 509 24.93 38.15 15.63
C ASP A 509 24.10 36.94 15.12
N SER A 510 24.39 35.72 15.58
CA SER A 510 23.67 34.51 15.16
C SER A 510 22.45 34.27 16.04
N VAL A 511 21.37 33.75 15.44
CA VAL A 511 20.21 33.27 16.20
C VAL A 511 20.61 31.99 16.93
N THR A 512 20.57 32.06 18.25
CA THR A 512 20.87 30.97 19.19
C THR A 512 19.67 30.76 20.10
N GLY A 513 19.24 29.51 20.24
CA GLY A 513 18.13 29.10 21.09
C GLY A 513 17.55 27.75 20.67
N THR A 514 16.91 27.06 21.61
CA THR A 514 16.29 25.74 21.43
C THR A 514 14.84 25.73 21.94
N PRO A 515 13.97 26.65 21.48
CA PRO A 515 12.57 26.70 21.91
C PRO A 515 11.81 25.42 21.52
N PRO A 516 10.71 25.08 22.21
CA PRO A 516 9.76 24.06 21.76
C PRO A 516 9.23 24.35 20.36
N LEU A 517 9.19 23.35 19.48
CA LEU A 517 8.71 23.50 18.10
C LEU A 517 7.16 23.60 18.04
N ARG A 518 6.61 24.73 18.48
CA ARG A 518 5.16 25.01 18.40
C ARG A 518 4.77 25.45 16.99
N PHE A 519 4.63 24.48 16.09
CA PHE A 519 4.43 24.73 14.67
C PHE A 519 3.27 23.94 14.07
N ASN A 520 2.30 24.65 13.50
CA ASN A 520 1.18 24.10 12.74
C ASN A 520 1.39 24.33 11.24
N PHE A 521 0.89 23.43 10.40
CA PHE A 521 0.83 23.74 8.97
C PHE A 521 -0.30 23.03 8.22
N ASN A 522 -0.72 23.66 7.13
CA ASN A 522 -1.45 23.00 6.07
C ASN A 522 -0.55 22.83 4.85
N ALA A 523 -0.66 21.70 4.18
CA ALA A 523 -0.02 21.47 2.89
C ALA A 523 -1.01 20.87 1.88
N SER A 524 -0.71 21.06 0.60
CA SER A 524 -1.37 20.36 -0.49
C SER A 524 -0.35 19.54 -1.28
N THR A 525 -0.82 18.47 -1.92
CA THR A 525 -0.03 17.71 -2.89
C THR A 525 -0.94 16.94 -3.86
N THR A 526 -0.36 16.24 -4.83
CA THR A 526 -1.07 15.26 -5.65
C THR A 526 -0.85 13.86 -5.12
N VAL A 527 -1.77 12.92 -5.38
CA VAL A 527 -1.65 11.55 -4.85
C VAL A 527 -0.31 10.89 -5.20
N PRO A 528 0.16 10.87 -6.46
CA PRO A 528 1.43 10.23 -6.78
C PRO A 528 2.64 10.95 -6.18
N THR A 529 2.61 12.27 -6.09
CA THR A 529 3.68 13.08 -5.48
C THR A 529 3.75 12.82 -3.99
N GLY A 530 2.62 12.88 -3.29
CA GLY A 530 2.53 12.62 -1.86
C GLY A 530 3.00 11.22 -1.51
N GLN A 531 2.58 10.19 -2.25
CA GLN A 531 3.06 8.81 -2.06
C GLN A 531 4.58 8.72 -2.16
N LYS A 532 5.19 9.34 -3.18
CA LYS A 532 6.66 9.35 -3.34
C LYS A 532 7.36 10.12 -2.22
N TYR A 533 6.80 11.27 -1.84
CA TYR A 533 7.36 12.13 -0.79
C TYR A 533 7.39 11.42 0.56
N PHE A 534 6.29 10.75 0.90
CA PHE A 534 6.10 10.08 2.18
C PHE A 534 6.56 8.61 2.23
N ALA A 535 6.98 8.02 1.10
CA ALA A 535 7.38 6.61 1.02
C ALA A 535 8.44 6.23 2.07
N LYS A 536 9.39 7.12 2.37
CA LYS A 536 10.44 6.87 3.37
C LYS A 536 10.01 7.14 4.83
N GLY A 537 8.83 7.73 5.03
CA GLY A 537 8.27 8.08 6.34
C GLY A 537 7.26 7.07 6.89
N LEU A 538 7.03 5.96 6.19
CA LEU A 538 6.06 4.92 6.56
C LEU A 538 6.39 4.27 7.92
N THR A 539 7.67 4.00 8.20
CA THR A 539 8.11 3.24 9.38
C THR A 539 8.68 4.09 10.50
N ASN A 540 8.86 5.40 10.30
CA ASN A 540 9.56 6.27 11.25
C ASN A 540 8.65 7.17 12.09
N GLY A 541 7.33 6.92 12.03
CA GLY A 541 6.32 7.66 12.80
C GLY A 541 5.95 9.04 12.24
N THR A 542 6.35 9.37 11.00
CA THR A 542 5.95 10.66 10.37
C THR A 542 4.46 10.69 10.06
N LEU A 543 3.93 9.61 9.48
CA LEU A 543 2.55 9.60 9.00
C LEU A 543 1.51 9.58 10.11
N SER A 544 1.84 8.97 11.26
CA SER A 544 0.94 8.95 12.42
C SER A 544 0.72 10.33 13.06
N ARG A 545 1.48 11.34 12.65
CA ARG A 545 1.43 12.71 13.17
C ARG A 545 0.81 13.71 12.19
N LEU A 546 0.36 13.21 11.04
CA LEU A 546 -0.27 14.00 9.99
C LEU A 546 -1.73 13.56 9.82
N THR A 547 -2.60 14.54 9.61
CA THR A 547 -3.95 14.27 9.10
C THR A 547 -3.92 14.35 7.57
N PHE A 548 -4.48 13.35 6.91
CA PHE A 548 -4.61 13.33 5.46
C PHE A 548 -6.07 13.50 5.05
N SER A 549 -6.31 14.32 4.03
CA SER A 549 -7.63 14.44 3.42
C SER A 549 -7.53 14.30 1.91
N THR A 550 -8.61 13.88 1.27
CA THR A 550 -8.71 13.84 -0.19
C THR A 550 -10.00 14.50 -0.67
N ILE A 551 -10.06 14.79 -1.96
CA ILE A 551 -11.25 15.35 -2.61
C ILE A 551 -11.65 14.39 -3.73
N ILE A 552 -12.84 13.83 -3.59
CA ILE A 552 -13.42 12.90 -4.56
C ILE A 552 -14.51 13.63 -5.32
N LYS A 553 -14.37 13.65 -6.65
CA LYS A 553 -15.43 14.13 -7.53
C LYS A 553 -16.37 12.97 -7.86
N PRO A 554 -17.67 13.05 -7.54
CA PRO A 554 -18.62 12.01 -7.89
C PRO A 554 -18.64 11.75 -9.39
N LEU A 555 -18.73 10.47 -9.78
CA LEU A 555 -18.76 10.05 -11.17
C LEU A 555 -19.98 10.68 -11.88
N GLY A 556 -19.78 11.19 -13.09
CA GLY A 556 -20.86 11.81 -13.88
C GLY A 556 -21.31 13.20 -13.42
N ARG A 557 -20.73 13.77 -12.35
CA ARG A 557 -21.05 15.14 -11.92
C ARG A 557 -20.68 16.16 -12.99
N ARG A 558 -21.70 16.81 -13.55
CA ARG A 558 -21.60 17.95 -14.48
C ARG A 558 -21.85 19.26 -13.74
N GLY A 559 -21.21 20.34 -14.16
CA GLY A 559 -21.38 21.69 -13.58
C GLY A 559 -20.20 22.16 -12.73
N ILE A 560 -20.19 23.47 -12.46
CA ILE A 560 -19.17 24.16 -11.64
C ILE A 560 -19.62 24.05 -10.17
N PRO A 561 -18.73 23.67 -9.24
CA PRO A 561 -19.05 23.66 -7.81
C PRO A 561 -19.50 25.03 -7.34
N ARG A 562 -20.50 25.07 -6.44
CA ARG A 562 -21.04 26.33 -5.92
C ARG A 562 -20.51 26.60 -4.52
N PHE A 563 -19.95 27.78 -4.33
CA PHE A 563 -19.52 28.28 -3.04
C PHE A 563 -20.48 29.38 -2.60
N GLY A 564 -20.81 29.40 -1.32
CA GLY A 564 -21.60 30.48 -0.71
C GLY A 564 -20.72 31.66 -0.34
N ASP A 565 -21.38 32.79 -0.07
CA ASP A 565 -20.69 34.00 0.39
C ASP A 565 -20.39 33.92 1.89
N TYR A 566 -19.18 34.33 2.24
CA TYR A 566 -18.73 34.55 3.62
C TYR A 566 -19.09 35.98 4.02
N ASP A 567 -20.36 36.17 4.36
CA ASP A 567 -20.93 37.45 4.76
C ASP A 567 -20.51 37.90 6.17
N VAL A 568 -20.94 39.11 6.56
CA VAL A 568 -20.64 39.68 7.88
C VAL A 568 -21.18 38.80 9.02
N GLU A 569 -22.34 38.15 8.82
CA GLU A 569 -22.93 37.27 9.82
C GLU A 569 -22.05 36.05 10.08
N PHE A 570 -21.54 35.42 9.02
CA PHE A 570 -20.56 34.33 9.11
C PHE A 570 -19.33 34.77 9.90
N SER A 571 -18.75 35.93 9.56
CA SER A 571 -17.56 36.45 10.23
C SER A 571 -17.83 36.69 11.73
N LEU A 572 -18.98 37.26 12.09
CA LEU A 572 -19.36 37.49 13.49
C LEU A 572 -19.50 36.18 14.27
N GLN A 573 -20.16 35.17 13.68
CA GLN A 573 -20.28 33.85 14.30
C GLN A 573 -18.91 33.20 14.50
N LEU A 574 -18.04 33.24 13.47
CA LEU A 574 -16.69 32.68 13.55
C LEU A 574 -15.86 33.39 14.62
N SER A 575 -15.88 34.72 14.68
CA SER A 575 -15.13 35.50 15.68
C SER A 575 -15.48 35.10 17.12
N SER A 576 -16.73 34.74 17.41
CA SER A 576 -17.09 34.26 18.75
C SER A 576 -16.33 32.98 19.13
N TYR A 577 -16.16 32.04 18.19
CA TYR A 577 -15.40 30.82 18.45
C TYR A 577 -13.90 31.10 18.56
N ILE A 578 -13.35 31.97 17.70
CA ILE A 578 -11.93 32.36 17.74
C ILE A 578 -11.59 33.06 19.07
N ASN A 579 -12.48 33.91 19.57
CA ASN A 579 -12.30 34.54 20.88
C ASN A 579 -12.28 33.52 22.02
N ASN A 580 -13.12 32.49 21.96
CA ASN A 580 -13.10 31.42 22.95
C ASN A 580 -11.79 30.61 22.90
N LEU A 581 -11.25 30.35 21.71
CA LEU A 581 -9.96 29.67 21.55
C LEU A 581 -8.80 30.50 22.10
N ASN A 582 -8.74 31.80 21.79
CA ASN A 582 -7.73 32.70 22.34
C ASN A 582 -7.86 32.88 23.87
N ALA A 583 -9.06 32.71 24.44
CA ALA A 583 -9.30 32.82 25.88
C ALA A 583 -9.06 31.51 26.64
N ALA A 584 -8.96 30.37 25.94
CA ALA A 584 -8.73 29.08 26.55
C ALA A 584 -7.31 28.99 27.13
N THR A 585 -7.19 28.43 28.33
CA THR A 585 -5.91 28.24 29.01
C THR A 585 -6.03 27.13 30.06
N GLY A 586 -4.90 26.55 30.46
CA GLY A 586 -4.84 25.51 31.48
C GLY A 586 -5.02 24.10 30.91
N LEU A 587 -5.20 23.14 31.81
CA LEU A 587 -5.44 21.74 31.46
C LEU A 587 -6.92 21.57 31.06
N ILE A 588 -7.15 21.00 29.90
CA ILE A 588 -8.49 20.64 29.40
C ILE A 588 -8.55 19.11 29.37
N GLU A 589 -9.47 18.55 30.15
CA GLU A 589 -9.78 17.13 30.13
C GLU A 589 -10.84 16.87 29.04
N CYS A 590 -10.62 15.83 28.23
CA CYS A 590 -11.47 15.48 27.10
C CYS A 590 -11.99 14.05 27.25
N PRO A 591 -12.91 13.75 28.20
CA PRO A 591 -13.32 12.38 28.51
C PRO A 591 -13.86 11.61 27.29
N GLN A 592 -14.52 12.31 26.37
CA GLN A 592 -15.04 11.70 25.14
C GLN A 592 -13.93 11.32 24.15
N ALA A 593 -12.81 12.05 24.16
CA ALA A 593 -11.64 11.70 23.36
C ALA A 593 -10.90 10.52 24.00
N ASP A 594 -10.84 10.47 25.32
CA ASP A 594 -10.24 9.35 26.07
C ASP A 594 -11.04 8.05 25.80
N GLU A 595 -12.37 8.09 25.93
CA GLU A 595 -13.27 6.97 25.62
C GLU A 595 -13.13 6.53 24.15
N MET A 596 -13.08 7.47 23.20
CA MET A 596 -12.87 7.14 21.79
C MET A 596 -11.51 6.47 21.55
N THR A 597 -10.49 6.87 22.30
CA THR A 597 -9.13 6.33 22.18
C THR A 597 -9.08 4.88 22.67
N GLU A 598 -9.73 4.58 23.80
CA GLU A 598 -9.89 3.21 24.31
C GLU A 598 -10.62 2.31 23.28
N VAL A 599 -11.75 2.78 22.74
CA VAL A 599 -12.51 2.04 21.71
C VAL A 599 -11.65 1.78 20.47
N LEU A 600 -10.91 2.77 19.98
CA LEU A 600 -10.03 2.59 18.81
C LEU A 600 -8.89 1.59 19.09
N CYS A 601 -8.34 1.58 20.31
CA CYS A 601 -7.33 0.60 20.69
C CYS A 601 -7.88 -0.83 20.68
N GLU A 602 -9.04 -1.02 21.29
CA GLU A 602 -9.73 -2.31 21.33
C GLU A 602 -10.09 -2.79 19.92
N GLU A 603 -10.70 -1.94 19.09
CA GLU A 603 -11.04 -2.29 17.70
C GLU A 603 -9.82 -2.70 16.86
N ASN A 604 -8.69 -2.00 17.02
CA ASN A 604 -7.46 -2.37 16.32
C ASN A 604 -6.84 -3.68 16.85
N ALA A 605 -6.94 -3.94 18.15
CA ALA A 605 -6.47 -5.19 18.76
C ALA A 605 -7.29 -6.38 18.23
N ASP A 606 -8.61 -6.28 18.30
CA ASP A 606 -9.54 -7.30 17.80
C ASP A 606 -9.31 -7.57 16.30
N PHE A 607 -9.14 -6.51 15.51
CA PHE A 607 -8.87 -6.66 14.08
C PHE A 607 -7.54 -7.35 13.81
N SER A 608 -6.49 -7.01 14.55
CA SER A 608 -5.19 -7.65 14.42
C SER A 608 -5.26 -9.14 14.71
N GLU A 609 -5.90 -9.55 15.82
CA GLU A 609 -6.07 -10.96 16.20
C GLU A 609 -6.86 -11.75 15.15
N LEU A 610 -7.92 -11.14 14.58
CA LEU A 610 -8.77 -11.79 13.58
C LEU A 610 -8.15 -11.87 12.17
N SER A 611 -7.24 -10.94 11.83
CA SER A 611 -6.67 -10.81 10.49
C SER A 611 -5.20 -11.22 10.38
N ASP A 612 -4.53 -11.46 11.51
CA ASP A 612 -3.08 -11.72 11.60
C ASP A 612 -2.26 -10.61 10.90
N ASP A 613 -2.68 -9.35 11.10
CA ASP A 613 -2.07 -8.15 10.49
C ASP A 613 -1.28 -7.33 11.52
N ASP A 614 0.05 -7.40 11.43
CA ASP A 614 1.03 -6.68 12.26
C ASP A 614 0.81 -5.15 12.28
N ALA A 615 0.22 -4.57 11.22
CA ALA A 615 0.01 -3.12 11.15
C ALA A 615 -1.10 -2.68 12.11
N PHE A 616 -2.16 -3.50 12.24
CA PHE A 616 -3.23 -3.28 13.20
C PHE A 616 -2.79 -3.59 14.62
N GLU A 617 -1.93 -4.59 14.79
CA GLU A 617 -1.28 -4.85 16.08
C GLU A 617 -0.51 -3.60 16.53
N THR A 618 0.27 -3.02 15.61
CA THR A 618 1.02 -1.80 15.91
C THR A 618 0.10 -0.62 16.20
N LEU A 619 -1.10 -0.55 15.62
CA LEU A 619 -2.09 0.51 15.86
C LEU A 619 -2.81 0.35 17.21
N SER A 620 -3.02 -0.88 17.69
CA SER A 620 -3.65 -1.12 18.99
C SER A 620 -2.80 -0.62 20.17
N PHE A 621 -1.49 -0.47 19.97
CA PHE A 621 -0.57 0.08 20.98
C PHE A 621 -0.30 1.58 20.83
N ARG A 622 -0.94 2.28 19.88
CA ARG A 622 -0.56 3.64 19.46
C ARG A 622 -1.38 4.79 20.07
N ALA A 623 -2.38 4.50 20.92
CA ALA A 623 -3.14 5.51 21.67
C ALA A 623 -2.26 6.48 22.46
#